data_AF-A0A3N4KB75-F1
#
_entry.id   AF-A0A3N4KB75-F1
#
_cell.length_a   1.000
_cell.length_b   1.000
_cell.length_c   1.000
_cell.angle_alpha   90.00
_cell.angle_beta   90.00
_cell.angle_gamma   90.00
#
_symmetry.space_group_name_H-M   'P 1'
#
loop_
_entity.id
_entity.type
_entity.pdbx_description
1 polymer ?
#
loop_
_entity_poly.entity_id
_entity_poly.type
_entity_poly.pdbx_seq_one_letter_code
_entity_poly.pdbx_strand_id
1 'polypeptide(L)'
;MQLLQLLGLGLAALTAPAAAHTWIECVSTTVPNLDAARSSPGTVLPNNVCSGYPRNKALDGNWIDESTFYSWNLNHPDTNPNGLACNPTQTNQYPPGKPMTTAKPGATLMMRFWGNGHSSYPYGLPPNKDPGLVRIYWKGAKEQEITSKSELTGANWLPGAQANFSGNSIWRRLPDGRPDDIANYMQFTLPADMENGRHMMVFAWAGERGFLNNGPGWKETDYNNEWVNTYTTCFDVMVEGSGHQGPSAGSGGSGGDGGAADMCSSTPCRRGGMSSAACTGGSCPPCRYRKADGVDCYEYKDGKCPFGNAFDCLLNKQV
;
A
#
# COMPACT_ATOMS: atom_id res chain seq x y z
N MET A 1 56.14 18.15 29.35
CA MET A 1 55.20 18.78 28.39
C MET A 1 55.16 17.87 27.17
N GLN A 2 54.27 16.87 27.03
CA GLN A 2 52.81 16.78 27.25
C GLN A 2 51.99 17.32 26.05
N LEU A 3 51.01 16.51 25.62
CA LEU A 3 50.10 16.59 24.45
C LEU A 3 50.78 16.38 23.08
N LEU A 4 50.47 15.35 22.29
CA LEU A 4 49.18 14.87 21.71
C LEU A 4 48.43 15.91 20.87
N GLN A 5 48.58 15.82 19.55
CA GLN A 5 47.58 16.18 18.54
C GLN A 5 47.58 15.07 17.48
N LEU A 6 46.69 14.09 17.63
CA LEU A 6 45.38 14.02 16.98
C LEU A 6 45.46 13.33 15.60
N LEU A 7 45.52 12.00 15.65
CA LEU A 7 44.94 11.14 14.62
C LEU A 7 43.45 11.47 14.51
N GLY A 8 43.09 12.29 13.52
CA GLY A 8 41.71 12.53 13.12
C GLY A 8 41.11 11.28 12.50
N LEU A 9 40.73 10.31 13.34
CA LEU A 9 39.89 9.19 12.97
C LEU A 9 38.52 9.72 12.53
N GLY A 10 38.44 10.03 11.24
CA GLY A 10 37.20 10.31 10.55
C GLY A 10 36.35 9.05 10.48
N LEU A 11 35.74 8.67 11.61
CA LEU A 11 34.58 7.79 11.64
C LEU A 11 33.40 8.54 11.00
N ALA A 12 33.45 8.67 9.68
CA ALA A 12 32.24 8.75 8.88
C ALA A 12 31.50 7.44 9.13
N ALA A 13 30.62 7.45 10.12
CA ALA A 13 29.74 6.33 10.39
C ALA A 13 28.98 6.04 9.10
N LEU A 14 29.29 4.92 8.47
CA LEU A 14 28.52 4.36 7.37
C LEU A 14 27.17 3.97 7.95
N THR A 15 26.26 4.94 8.03
CA THR A 15 24.84 4.70 8.23
C THR A 15 24.39 3.93 7.00
N ALA A 16 24.44 2.60 7.08
CA ALA A 16 23.88 1.74 6.06
C ALA A 16 22.45 2.24 5.80
N PRO A 17 22.09 2.59 4.56
CA PRO A 17 20.73 3.01 4.28
C PRO A 17 19.84 1.84 4.64
N ALA A 18 19.04 2.00 5.70
CA ALA A 18 18.10 0.98 6.12
C ALA A 18 17.17 0.73 4.93
N ALA A 19 17.27 -0.47 4.34
CA ALA A 19 16.53 -0.80 3.13
C ALA A 19 15.04 -0.60 3.41
N ALA A 20 14.31 0.02 2.50
CA ALA A 20 12.87 0.16 2.62
C ALA A 20 12.22 -1.23 2.71
N HIS A 21 11.35 -1.45 3.70
CA HIS A 21 10.62 -2.70 3.91
C HIS A 21 9.34 -2.50 4.73
N THR A 22 8.44 -3.50 4.72
CA THR A 22 7.10 -3.46 5.35
C THR A 22 6.54 -4.87 5.51
N TRP A 23 5.67 -5.07 6.50
CA TRP A 23 4.93 -6.32 6.71
C TRP A 23 3.58 -6.06 7.39
N ILE A 24 2.67 -7.04 7.33
CA ILE A 24 1.40 -6.99 8.06
C ILE A 24 1.67 -7.13 9.57
N GLU A 25 1.05 -6.28 10.39
CA GLU A 25 0.87 -6.56 11.82
C GLU A 25 -0.39 -7.41 12.04
N CYS A 26 -1.53 -6.91 11.55
CA CYS A 26 -2.85 -7.47 11.79
C CYS A 26 -3.64 -7.49 10.49
N VAL A 27 -4.21 -8.64 10.16
CA VAL A 27 -5.04 -8.86 8.96
C VAL A 27 -6.44 -8.30 9.17
N SER A 28 -6.95 -8.39 10.39
CA SER A 28 -8.21 -7.78 10.82
C SER A 28 -7.98 -7.00 12.10
N THR A 29 -8.21 -5.69 12.03
CA THR A 29 -8.08 -4.75 13.15
C THR A 29 -9.30 -3.84 13.25
N THR A 30 -9.69 -3.52 14.49
CA THR A 30 -10.62 -2.43 14.81
C THR A 30 -9.83 -1.34 15.52
N VAL A 31 -10.06 -0.08 15.15
CA VAL A 31 -9.41 1.08 15.78
C VAL A 31 -10.48 2.05 16.27
N PRO A 32 -10.99 1.90 17.52
CA PRO A 32 -12.14 2.66 18.00
C PRO A 32 -11.95 4.18 18.06
N ASN A 33 -10.70 4.66 18.05
CA ASN A 33 -10.32 6.07 18.07
C ASN A 33 -9.62 6.53 16.78
N LEU A 34 -9.87 5.86 15.64
CA LEU A 34 -9.14 6.10 14.38
C LEU A 34 -9.13 7.57 13.97
N ASP A 35 -10.29 8.23 13.95
CA ASP A 35 -10.39 9.63 13.54
C ASP A 35 -9.65 10.58 14.50
N ALA A 36 -9.70 10.32 15.81
CA ALA A 36 -8.96 11.09 16.81
C ALA A 36 -7.44 10.93 16.66
N ALA A 37 -6.97 9.70 16.38
CA ALA A 37 -5.56 9.40 16.13
C ALA A 37 -5.07 10.04 14.81
N ARG A 38 -5.92 10.09 13.78
CA ARG A 38 -5.63 10.78 12.50
C ARG A 38 -5.65 12.30 12.62
N SER A 39 -6.55 12.87 13.43
CA SER A 39 -6.64 14.34 13.63
C SER A 39 -5.59 14.89 14.60
N SER A 40 -4.98 14.05 15.43
CA SER A 40 -3.93 14.47 16.38
C SER A 40 -2.75 13.48 16.42
N PRO A 41 -2.03 13.28 15.30
CA PRO A 41 -1.01 12.25 15.21
C PRO A 41 0.16 12.48 16.19
N GLY A 42 0.61 11.42 16.84
CA GLY A 42 1.67 11.47 17.86
C GLY A 42 1.25 12.00 19.22
N THR A 43 0.08 12.65 19.34
CA THR A 43 -0.56 12.99 20.63
C THR A 43 -1.59 11.93 21.03
N VAL A 44 -2.41 11.48 20.07
CA VAL A 44 -3.36 10.37 20.25
C VAL A 44 -2.83 9.17 19.48
N LEU A 45 -2.47 8.10 20.20
CA LEU A 45 -2.07 6.84 19.58
C LEU A 45 -3.31 6.01 19.17
N PRO A 46 -3.28 5.31 18.02
CA PRO A 46 -4.37 4.44 17.62
C PRO A 46 -4.48 3.23 18.55
N ASN A 47 -5.67 3.03 19.10
CA ASN A 47 -6.04 1.88 19.93
C ASN A 47 -6.37 0.70 19.01
N ASN A 48 -5.35 -0.03 18.58
CA ASN A 48 -5.50 -1.17 17.67
C ASN A 48 -5.96 -2.41 18.43
N VAL A 49 -7.09 -2.98 18.02
CA VAL A 49 -7.60 -4.27 18.52
C VAL A 49 -7.57 -5.28 17.38
N CYS A 50 -6.62 -6.22 17.43
CA CYS A 50 -6.39 -7.18 16.35
C CYS A 50 -7.11 -8.51 16.60
N SER A 51 -7.96 -8.90 15.66
CA SER A 51 -8.77 -10.13 15.69
C SER A 51 -8.26 -11.21 14.73
N GLY A 52 -7.26 -10.90 13.92
CA GLY A 52 -6.59 -11.87 13.06
C GLY A 52 -5.20 -11.38 12.61
N TYR A 53 -4.28 -12.32 12.48
CA TYR A 53 -2.84 -12.08 12.34
C TYR A 53 -2.27 -12.72 11.06
N PRO A 54 -1.07 -12.34 10.61
CA PRO A 54 -0.36 -13.08 9.56
C PRO A 54 0.13 -14.44 10.07
N ARG A 55 0.53 -15.31 9.14
CA ARG A 55 1.08 -16.64 9.44
C ARG A 55 2.29 -16.54 10.37
N ASN A 56 2.37 -17.44 11.35
CA ASN A 56 3.47 -17.54 12.32
C ASN A 56 3.85 -16.22 13.04
N LYS A 57 2.86 -15.36 13.38
CA LYS A 57 3.06 -14.09 14.12
C LYS A 57 3.48 -14.30 15.59
N ALA A 58 4.61 -14.95 15.86
CA ALA A 58 5.14 -15.15 17.21
C ALA A 58 5.51 -13.85 17.95
N LEU A 59 6.05 -12.84 17.26
CA LEU A 59 6.68 -11.66 17.86
C LEU A 59 5.81 -10.40 17.75
N ASP A 60 5.83 -9.54 18.79
CA ASP A 60 5.17 -8.22 18.78
C ASP A 60 6.09 -7.14 19.35
N GLY A 61 6.02 -5.93 18.78
CA GLY A 61 6.54 -4.70 19.38
C GLY A 61 8.06 -4.50 19.27
N ASN A 62 8.82 -5.52 18.83
CA ASN A 62 10.22 -5.35 18.44
C ASN A 62 10.37 -5.28 16.92
N TRP A 63 10.49 -4.06 16.39
CA TRP A 63 10.71 -3.77 14.98
C TRP A 63 11.82 -4.62 14.32
N ILE A 64 12.93 -4.86 15.02
CA ILE A 64 14.10 -5.54 14.44
C ILE A 64 13.81 -7.04 14.26
N ASP A 65 13.23 -7.68 15.28
CA ASP A 65 12.88 -9.09 15.18
C ASP A 65 11.74 -9.25 14.17
N GLU A 66 10.69 -8.43 14.27
CA GLU A 66 9.55 -8.49 13.35
C GLU A 66 9.92 -8.29 11.88
N SER A 67 10.77 -7.32 11.56
CA SER A 67 11.26 -7.11 10.19
C SER A 67 12.09 -8.30 9.69
N THR A 68 12.77 -9.03 10.59
CA THR A 68 13.53 -10.24 10.24
C THR A 68 12.62 -11.44 9.92
N PHE A 69 11.47 -11.57 10.60
CA PHE A 69 10.58 -12.74 10.47
C PHE A 69 9.38 -12.54 9.53
N TYR A 70 8.86 -11.32 9.38
CA TYR A 70 7.59 -11.07 8.67
C TYR A 70 7.73 -10.29 7.36
N SER A 71 8.84 -9.58 7.18
CA SER A 71 9.19 -8.95 5.92
C SER A 71 9.85 -9.97 4.99
N TRP A 72 9.23 -10.29 3.86
CA TRP A 72 9.81 -11.22 2.88
C TRP A 72 10.21 -10.51 1.60
N ASN A 73 11.51 -10.27 1.41
CA ASN A 73 12.02 -9.64 0.18
C ASN A 73 11.95 -10.65 -0.99
N LEU A 74 11.11 -10.33 -1.97
CA LEU A 74 10.91 -11.17 -3.16
C LEU A 74 12.12 -11.20 -4.08
N ASN A 75 12.97 -10.17 -4.06
CA ASN A 75 13.98 -9.89 -5.07
C ASN A 75 15.42 -10.02 -4.55
N HIS A 76 15.60 -10.34 -3.28
CA HIS A 76 16.92 -10.61 -2.69
C HIS A 76 17.36 -12.06 -3.00
N PRO A 77 18.43 -12.27 -3.78
CA PRO A 77 18.79 -13.60 -4.28
C PRO A 77 19.22 -14.55 -3.16
N ASP A 78 19.92 -14.05 -2.13
CA ASP A 78 20.48 -14.91 -1.08
C ASP A 78 19.42 -15.43 -0.09
N THR A 79 18.39 -14.62 0.20
CA THR A 79 17.32 -15.01 1.14
C THR A 79 16.15 -15.68 0.43
N ASN A 80 15.87 -15.34 -0.84
CA ASN A 80 14.80 -15.93 -1.64
C ASN A 80 15.29 -16.51 -2.99
N PRO A 81 16.25 -17.46 -2.99
CA PRO A 81 16.79 -18.04 -4.23
C PRO A 81 15.75 -18.85 -5.01
N ASN A 82 14.76 -19.41 -4.31
CA ASN A 82 13.70 -20.23 -4.88
C ASN A 82 12.50 -19.41 -5.39
N GLY A 83 12.52 -18.08 -5.24
CA GLY A 83 11.45 -17.19 -5.69
C GLY A 83 10.09 -17.46 -5.01
N LEU A 84 10.08 -17.83 -3.74
CA LEU A 84 8.85 -18.08 -2.96
C LEU A 84 8.06 -16.79 -2.73
N ALA A 85 6.72 -16.90 -2.72
CA ALA A 85 5.82 -15.80 -2.39
C ALA A 85 5.74 -15.50 -0.88
N CYS A 86 6.10 -16.47 -0.04
CA CYS A 86 6.10 -16.37 1.42
C CYS A 86 7.48 -16.67 1.99
N ASN A 87 7.79 -16.09 3.16
CA ASN A 87 8.91 -16.56 3.96
C ASN A 87 8.66 -18.04 4.35
N PRO A 88 9.64 -18.96 4.21
CA PRO A 88 9.47 -20.38 4.61
C PRO A 88 8.98 -20.60 6.03
N THR A 89 9.20 -19.65 6.94
CA THR A 89 8.72 -19.71 8.32
C THR A 89 7.23 -19.36 8.46
N GLN A 90 6.59 -18.78 7.44
CA GLN A 90 5.16 -18.45 7.40
C GLN A 90 4.33 -19.68 6.97
N THR A 91 4.31 -20.69 7.84
CA THR A 91 3.46 -21.87 7.70
C THR A 91 2.00 -21.55 8.06
N ASN A 92 1.07 -22.44 7.71
CA ASN A 92 -0.35 -22.32 8.08
C ASN A 92 -0.64 -22.57 9.59
N GLN A 93 0.39 -22.48 10.45
CA GLN A 93 0.29 -22.64 11.90
C GLN A 93 0.25 -21.27 12.58
N TYR A 94 -0.69 -21.12 13.51
CA TYR A 94 -0.94 -19.87 14.22
C TYR A 94 -0.61 -20.01 15.71
N PRO A 95 0.20 -19.11 16.29
CA PRO A 95 0.51 -19.14 17.72
C PRO A 95 -0.73 -18.97 18.61
N PRO A 96 -0.73 -19.52 19.85
CA PRO A 96 -1.81 -19.28 20.82
C PRO A 96 -2.07 -17.78 21.04
N GLY A 97 -3.34 -17.40 21.09
CA GLY A 97 -3.76 -16.00 21.23
C GLY A 97 -3.67 -15.14 19.96
N LYS A 98 -3.11 -15.68 18.86
CA LYS A 98 -2.94 -14.95 17.59
C LYS A 98 -3.55 -15.73 16.42
N PRO A 99 -4.89 -15.83 16.35
CA PRO A 99 -5.57 -16.65 15.37
C PRO A 99 -5.46 -16.10 13.95
N MET A 100 -5.72 -16.99 12.99
CA MET A 100 -6.18 -16.65 11.64
C MET A 100 -7.44 -15.78 11.71
N THR A 101 -7.62 -14.88 10.74
CA THR A 101 -8.85 -14.09 10.62
C THR A 101 -10.03 -14.98 10.25
N THR A 102 -11.17 -14.86 10.95
CA THR A 102 -12.45 -15.45 10.50
C THR A 102 -13.38 -14.37 9.96
N ALA A 103 -14.00 -14.61 8.81
CA ALA A 103 -14.87 -13.65 8.14
C ALA A 103 -15.99 -14.35 7.33
N LYS A 104 -17.00 -13.56 6.92
CA LYS A 104 -18.03 -13.99 5.97
C LYS A 104 -17.66 -13.55 4.54
N PRO A 105 -18.15 -14.24 3.48
CA PRO A 105 -18.08 -13.71 2.12
C PRO A 105 -18.65 -12.28 2.06
N GLY A 106 -18.07 -11.41 1.24
CA GLY A 106 -18.49 -10.01 1.13
C GLY A 106 -18.06 -9.11 2.29
N ALA A 107 -17.39 -9.62 3.32
CA ALA A 107 -16.93 -8.78 4.44
C ALA A 107 -15.76 -7.87 4.03
N THR A 108 -15.80 -6.61 4.45
CA THR A 108 -14.65 -5.71 4.40
C THR A 108 -13.79 -5.90 5.65
N LEU A 109 -12.51 -6.19 5.45
CA LEU A 109 -11.50 -6.29 6.51
C LEU A 109 -10.61 -5.06 6.47
N MET A 110 -10.26 -4.54 7.65
CA MET A 110 -9.24 -3.51 7.80
C MET A 110 -7.95 -4.16 8.30
N MET A 111 -6.90 -4.06 7.49
CA MET A 111 -5.56 -4.53 7.79
C MET A 111 -4.71 -3.40 8.35
N ARG A 112 -3.86 -3.69 9.34
CA ARG A 112 -2.75 -2.82 9.79
C ARG A 112 -1.44 -3.41 9.29
N PHE A 113 -0.63 -2.59 8.66
CA PHE A 113 0.76 -2.90 8.31
C PHE A 113 1.71 -1.84 8.88
N TRP A 114 2.97 -2.23 9.02
CA TRP A 114 4.01 -1.37 9.53
C TRP A 114 4.49 -0.38 8.47
N GLY A 115 4.60 0.89 8.84
CA GLY A 115 5.10 1.92 7.94
C GLY A 115 6.61 1.85 7.78
N ASN A 116 7.08 2.15 6.57
CA ASN A 116 8.51 2.29 6.33
C ASN A 116 9.00 3.58 7.03
N GLY A 117 9.82 3.46 8.08
CA GLY A 117 10.34 4.57 8.88
C GLY A 117 11.20 5.62 8.14
N HIS A 118 11.38 5.47 6.82
CA HIS A 118 12.01 6.44 5.93
C HIS A 118 11.15 6.87 4.74
N SER A 119 9.88 6.44 4.67
CA SER A 119 9.05 6.73 3.50
C SER A 119 7.57 6.79 3.86
N SER A 120 7.09 8.01 4.10
CA SER A 120 5.67 8.34 4.18
C SER A 120 5.37 9.54 3.31
N TYR A 121 4.15 9.63 2.79
CA TYR A 121 3.77 10.59 1.74
C TYR A 121 4.35 12.01 1.91
N PRO A 122 4.22 12.71 3.05
CA PRO A 122 4.71 14.10 3.19
C PRO A 122 6.22 14.26 3.05
N TYR A 123 6.99 13.16 3.17
CA TYR A 123 8.45 13.13 3.17
C TYR A 123 9.03 12.24 2.05
N GLY A 124 8.20 11.76 1.12
CA GLY A 124 8.67 11.08 -0.08
C GLY A 124 9.62 11.94 -0.90
N LEU A 125 10.38 11.34 -1.82
CA LEU A 125 11.25 12.05 -2.75
C LEU A 125 10.85 11.73 -4.22
N PRO A 126 10.38 12.72 -5.00
CA PRO A 126 10.13 14.13 -4.64
C PRO A 126 9.08 14.30 -3.51
N PRO A 127 9.07 15.44 -2.80
CA PRO A 127 8.11 15.72 -1.72
C PRO A 127 6.67 15.43 -2.10
N ASN A 128 5.87 14.90 -1.16
CA ASN A 128 4.50 14.46 -1.40
C ASN A 128 4.37 13.32 -2.43
N LYS A 129 5.36 12.40 -2.46
CA LYS A 129 5.28 11.14 -3.21
C LYS A 129 4.97 9.98 -2.27
N ASP A 130 3.97 9.18 -2.63
CA ASP A 130 3.67 7.92 -1.93
C ASP A 130 4.80 6.88 -2.14
N PRO A 131 5.24 6.15 -1.09
CA PRO A 131 6.25 5.10 -1.20
C PRO A 131 5.85 3.90 -2.07
N GLY A 132 4.56 3.68 -2.37
CA GLY A 132 4.15 2.75 -3.41
C GLY A 132 2.74 2.20 -3.24
N LEU A 133 2.51 0.98 -3.72
CA LEU A 133 1.20 0.33 -3.61
C LEU A 133 1.25 -0.87 -2.68
N VAL A 134 0.19 -1.06 -1.91
CA VAL A 134 -0.10 -2.31 -1.21
C VAL A 134 -1.19 -3.07 -1.96
N ARG A 135 -1.05 -4.39 -2.05
CA ARG A 135 -1.88 -5.30 -2.86
C ARG A 135 -2.16 -6.58 -2.12
N ILE A 136 -3.36 -7.14 -2.28
CA ILE A 136 -3.68 -8.49 -1.83
C ILE A 136 -3.80 -9.42 -3.05
N TYR A 137 -3.16 -10.58 -2.97
CA TYR A 137 -3.28 -11.67 -3.93
C TYR A 137 -3.95 -12.87 -3.27
N TRP A 138 -4.80 -13.57 -4.02
CA TRP A 138 -5.53 -14.77 -3.61
C TRP A 138 -5.64 -15.74 -4.80
N LYS A 139 -5.52 -17.04 -4.53
CA LYS A 139 -5.48 -18.12 -5.53
C LYS A 139 -6.86 -18.47 -6.14
N GLY A 140 -7.93 -17.77 -5.78
CA GLY A 140 -9.29 -17.96 -6.34
C GLY A 140 -10.12 -19.11 -5.73
N ALA A 141 -9.55 -19.91 -4.83
CA ALA A 141 -10.24 -21.02 -4.15
C ALA A 141 -9.73 -21.23 -2.72
N LYS A 142 -10.42 -22.09 -1.96
CA LYS A 142 -10.01 -22.54 -0.61
C LYS A 142 -8.94 -23.63 -0.67
N GLU A 143 -8.14 -23.72 0.38
CA GLU A 143 -7.00 -24.67 0.53
C GLU A 143 -5.98 -24.65 -0.62
N GLN A 144 -6.07 -23.65 -1.52
CA GLN A 144 -5.12 -23.39 -2.58
C GLN A 144 -4.18 -22.26 -2.14
N GLU A 145 -2.88 -22.42 -2.39
CA GLU A 145 -1.86 -21.45 -1.96
C GLU A 145 -1.16 -20.79 -3.16
N ILE A 146 -0.71 -19.56 -2.94
CA ILE A 146 0.26 -18.88 -3.81
C ILE A 146 1.63 -19.23 -3.26
N THR A 147 2.43 -19.97 -4.03
CA THR A 147 3.70 -20.55 -3.56
C THR A 147 4.92 -19.79 -4.10
N SER A 148 4.84 -19.33 -5.34
CA SER A 148 5.91 -18.63 -6.06
C SER A 148 5.56 -17.16 -6.30
N LYS A 149 6.57 -16.29 -6.23
CA LYS A 149 6.46 -14.86 -6.58
C LYS A 149 6.02 -14.63 -8.03
N SER A 150 6.28 -15.59 -8.93
CA SER A 150 5.81 -15.56 -10.31
C SER A 150 4.28 -15.69 -10.44
N GLU A 151 3.59 -16.09 -9.38
CA GLU A 151 2.13 -16.17 -9.32
C GLU A 151 1.49 -14.84 -8.90
N LEU A 152 2.25 -13.86 -8.40
CA LEU A 152 1.78 -12.54 -7.93
C LEU A 152 1.44 -11.61 -9.11
N THR A 153 0.50 -12.05 -9.94
CA THR A 153 0.06 -11.41 -11.19
C THR A 153 -1.41 -11.03 -11.10
N GLY A 154 -1.92 -10.27 -12.09
CA GLY A 154 -3.32 -9.86 -12.15
C GLY A 154 -4.33 -11.01 -12.15
N ALA A 155 -3.91 -12.23 -12.54
CA ALA A 155 -4.75 -13.42 -12.52
C ALA A 155 -5.01 -13.96 -11.10
N ASN A 156 -4.11 -13.71 -10.15
CA ASN A 156 -4.28 -14.05 -8.72
C ASN A 156 -4.40 -12.79 -7.85
N TRP A 157 -4.60 -11.61 -8.43
CA TRP A 157 -4.84 -10.39 -7.65
C TRP A 157 -6.30 -10.34 -7.21
N LEU A 158 -6.56 -10.01 -5.95
CA LEU A 158 -7.91 -9.86 -5.44
C LEU A 158 -8.50 -8.51 -5.93
N PRO A 159 -9.58 -8.50 -6.76
CA PRO A 159 -10.06 -7.26 -7.37
C PRO A 159 -10.43 -6.18 -6.36
N GLY A 160 -9.95 -4.96 -6.59
CA GLY A 160 -10.14 -3.81 -5.71
C GLY A 160 -9.27 -3.84 -4.44
N ALA A 161 -8.58 -4.94 -4.13
CA ALA A 161 -7.63 -5.01 -3.02
C ALA A 161 -6.26 -4.45 -3.43
N GLN A 162 -6.25 -3.15 -3.71
CA GLN A 162 -5.05 -2.33 -3.88
C GLN A 162 -5.29 -0.94 -3.28
N ALA A 163 -4.25 -0.38 -2.66
CA ALA A 163 -4.26 1.00 -2.17
C ALA A 163 -2.87 1.63 -2.25
N ASN A 164 -2.81 2.96 -2.22
CA ASN A 164 -1.58 3.71 -1.92
C ASN A 164 -1.07 3.35 -0.51
N PHE A 165 0.23 3.13 -0.36
CA PHE A 165 0.82 2.63 0.89
C PHE A 165 0.60 3.60 2.05
N SER A 166 0.75 4.91 1.84
CA SER A 166 0.46 5.93 2.86
C SER A 166 -0.98 6.45 2.83
N GLY A 167 -1.86 5.87 2.01
CA GLY A 167 -3.23 6.37 1.74
C GLY A 167 -4.13 6.44 2.98
N ASN A 168 -3.87 5.60 3.99
CA ASN A 168 -4.47 5.73 5.32
C ASN A 168 -3.40 5.55 6.42
N SER A 169 -2.37 6.40 6.36
CA SER A 169 -1.29 6.47 7.36
C SER A 169 -1.68 7.32 8.58
N ILE A 170 -1.11 6.96 9.74
CA ILE A 170 -0.98 7.82 10.92
C ILE A 170 0.52 7.95 11.19
N TRP A 171 1.03 9.16 11.02
CA TRP A 171 2.46 9.47 11.16
C TRP A 171 2.65 10.62 12.14
N ARG A 172 3.73 10.62 12.92
CA ARG A 172 4.16 11.78 13.71
C ARG A 172 5.49 12.29 13.20
N ARG A 173 5.88 13.48 13.67
CA ARG A 173 7.23 14.00 13.47
C ARG A 173 8.08 13.71 14.70
N LEU A 174 9.25 13.12 14.49
CA LEU A 174 10.26 12.93 15.53
C LEU A 174 10.95 14.27 15.86
N PRO A 175 11.60 14.42 17.03
CA PRO A 175 12.30 15.64 17.41
C PRO A 175 13.42 16.07 16.44
N ASP A 176 13.99 15.12 15.69
CA ASP A 176 14.99 15.36 14.65
C ASP A 176 14.38 15.74 13.27
N GLY A 177 13.06 15.87 13.20
CA GLY A 177 12.33 16.27 12.00
C GLY A 177 11.98 15.14 11.03
N ARG A 178 12.38 13.89 11.29
CA ARG A 178 11.99 12.72 10.47
C ARG A 178 10.52 12.32 10.70
N PRO A 179 9.87 11.68 9.70
CA PRO A 179 8.62 10.97 9.93
C PRO A 179 8.82 9.75 10.83
N ASP A 180 7.74 9.35 11.51
CA ASP A 180 7.58 8.08 12.19
C ASP A 180 6.14 7.61 11.98
N ASP A 181 5.97 6.58 11.15
CA ASP A 181 4.68 5.99 10.80
C ASP A 181 4.21 5.05 11.92
N ILE A 182 3.32 5.57 12.78
CA ILE A 182 2.75 4.87 13.93
C ILE A 182 1.90 3.67 13.47
N ALA A 183 1.15 3.85 12.38
CA ALA A 183 0.39 2.79 11.73
C ALA A 183 0.04 3.15 10.28
N ASN A 184 -0.02 2.15 9.41
CA ASN A 184 -0.67 2.26 8.10
C ASN A 184 -1.82 1.26 8.01
N TYR A 185 -2.89 1.66 7.33
CA TYR A 185 -4.09 0.85 7.18
C TYR A 185 -4.49 0.68 5.72
N MET A 186 -5.07 -0.47 5.40
CA MET A 186 -5.72 -0.75 4.12
C MET A 186 -7.03 -1.47 4.42
N GLN A 187 -8.10 -1.12 3.70
CA GLN A 187 -9.32 -1.91 3.67
C GLN A 187 -9.37 -2.72 2.38
N PHE A 188 -9.88 -3.95 2.46
CA PHE A 188 -10.19 -4.77 1.29
C PHE A 188 -11.45 -5.58 1.56
N THR A 189 -12.19 -5.90 0.51
CA THR A 189 -13.45 -6.65 0.61
C THR A 189 -13.26 -8.06 0.05
N LEU A 190 -13.67 -9.06 0.82
CA LEU A 190 -13.72 -10.45 0.41
C LEU A 190 -14.78 -10.64 -0.68
N PRO A 191 -14.57 -11.47 -1.72
CA PRO A 191 -15.61 -11.78 -2.69
C PRO A 191 -16.87 -12.35 -2.02
N ALA A 192 -18.04 -12.00 -2.55
CA ALA A 192 -19.33 -12.42 -1.99
C ALA A 192 -19.65 -13.91 -2.21
N ASP A 193 -18.88 -14.55 -3.10
CA ASP A 193 -19.00 -15.93 -3.56
C ASP A 193 -17.84 -16.82 -3.10
N MET A 194 -17.03 -16.40 -2.12
CA MET A 194 -16.02 -17.28 -1.51
C MET A 194 -16.67 -18.52 -0.89
N GLU A 195 -16.09 -19.70 -1.12
CA GLU A 195 -16.50 -20.94 -0.42
C GLU A 195 -16.22 -20.89 1.09
N ASN A 196 -16.86 -21.79 1.87
CA ASN A 196 -16.41 -22.03 3.25
C ASN A 196 -15.10 -22.82 3.27
N GLY A 197 -14.14 -22.35 4.07
CA GLY A 197 -12.82 -22.97 4.28
C GLY A 197 -11.70 -21.95 4.46
N ARG A 198 -10.44 -22.39 4.51
CA ARG A 198 -9.28 -21.50 4.62
C ARG A 198 -8.86 -20.98 3.25
N HIS A 199 -8.70 -19.67 3.13
CA HIS A 199 -8.19 -19.01 1.94
C HIS A 199 -6.84 -18.36 2.26
N MET A 200 -5.78 -18.86 1.63
CA MET A 200 -4.45 -18.28 1.71
C MET A 200 -4.38 -17.01 0.87
N MET A 201 -3.78 -15.95 1.44
CA MET A 201 -3.60 -14.66 0.78
C MET A 201 -2.18 -14.13 0.97
N VAL A 202 -1.73 -13.32 0.02
CA VAL A 202 -0.42 -12.66 0.06
C VAL A 202 -0.63 -11.16 0.01
N PHE A 203 -0.23 -10.45 1.07
CA PHE A 203 0.00 -9.01 0.99
C PHE A 203 1.34 -8.79 0.29
N ALA A 204 1.37 -7.88 -0.68
CA ALA A 204 2.59 -7.40 -1.30
C ALA A 204 2.66 -5.87 -1.26
N TRP A 205 3.84 -5.34 -0.96
CA TRP A 205 4.20 -3.97 -1.25
C TRP A 205 5.00 -3.90 -2.54
N ALA A 206 4.56 -3.02 -3.45
CA ALA A 206 5.19 -2.72 -4.71
C ALA A 206 5.70 -1.27 -4.71
N GLY A 207 7.02 -1.11 -4.62
CA GLY A 207 7.68 0.21 -4.52
C GLY A 207 8.65 0.52 -5.66
N GLU A 208 9.05 -0.48 -6.45
CA GLU A 208 10.12 -0.32 -7.44
C GLU A 208 9.62 -0.20 -8.88
N ARG A 209 10.23 0.74 -9.62
CA ARG A 209 10.21 0.97 -11.08
C ARG A 209 8.86 1.19 -11.81
N GLY A 210 7.71 0.84 -11.24
CA GLY A 210 6.41 0.93 -11.94
C GLY A 210 5.76 2.31 -12.06
N PHE A 211 6.37 3.35 -11.51
CA PHE A 211 5.78 4.69 -11.47
C PHE A 211 5.81 5.46 -12.80
N LEU A 212 6.44 4.92 -13.85
CA LEU A 212 6.75 5.69 -15.06
C LEU A 212 5.62 5.76 -16.09
N ASN A 213 4.64 4.84 -16.08
CA ASN A 213 3.64 4.71 -17.15
C ASN A 213 2.25 4.25 -16.65
N ASN A 214 1.78 4.71 -15.48
CA ASN A 214 0.36 4.59 -15.12
C ASN A 214 -0.49 5.26 -16.22
N GLY A 215 -1.05 4.45 -17.12
CA GLY A 215 -1.73 4.92 -18.33
C GLY A 215 -3.01 5.73 -18.02
N PRO A 216 -3.49 6.55 -18.98
CA PRO A 216 -4.71 7.31 -18.80
C PRO A 216 -5.88 6.39 -18.46
N GLY A 217 -6.53 6.65 -17.33
CA GLY A 217 -7.67 5.88 -16.82
C GLY A 217 -7.38 4.97 -15.61
N TRP A 218 -6.11 4.76 -15.22
CA TRP A 218 -5.76 3.95 -14.05
C TRP A 218 -6.29 4.52 -12.71
N LYS A 219 -6.90 3.67 -11.87
CA LYS A 219 -7.29 3.99 -10.50
C LYS A 219 -6.36 3.31 -9.48
N GLU A 220 -6.27 3.86 -8.27
CA GLU A 220 -5.50 3.26 -7.18
C GLU A 220 -6.00 1.87 -6.75
N THR A 221 -7.22 1.50 -7.15
CA THR A 221 -7.81 0.16 -6.97
C THR A 221 -7.54 -0.80 -8.14
N ASP A 222 -6.92 -0.35 -9.23
CA ASP A 222 -6.76 -1.13 -10.46
C ASP A 222 -5.37 -1.79 -10.52
N TYR A 223 -5.32 -3.08 -10.83
CA TYR A 223 -4.06 -3.79 -11.01
C TYR A 223 -3.19 -3.18 -12.13
N ASN A 224 -1.92 -2.89 -11.82
CA ASN A 224 -0.91 -2.51 -12.80
C ASN A 224 0.37 -3.37 -12.63
N ASN A 225 0.74 -4.11 -13.67
CA ASN A 225 1.93 -4.98 -13.71
C ASN A 225 3.27 -4.26 -13.86
N GLU A 226 3.29 -2.95 -14.16
CA GLU A 226 4.53 -2.17 -14.18
C GLU A 226 5.17 -2.06 -12.79
N TRP A 227 4.33 -2.09 -11.75
CA TRP A 227 4.73 -2.05 -10.35
C TRP A 227 5.35 -3.37 -9.90
N VAL A 228 6.64 -3.33 -9.57
CA VAL A 228 7.39 -4.48 -9.09
C VAL A 228 7.08 -4.70 -7.61
N ASN A 229 6.49 -5.86 -7.30
CA ASN A 229 6.36 -6.34 -5.92
C ASN A 229 7.76 -6.58 -5.33
N THR A 230 8.03 -6.01 -4.17
CA THR A 230 9.35 -6.05 -3.52
C THR A 230 9.31 -6.82 -2.20
N TYR A 231 8.27 -6.62 -1.38
CA TYR A 231 8.11 -7.29 -0.09
C TYR A 231 6.74 -7.90 0.06
N THR A 232 6.65 -9.00 0.81
CA THR A 232 5.41 -9.73 1.05
C THR A 232 5.26 -10.20 2.49
N THR A 233 4.02 -10.48 2.87
CA THR A 233 3.65 -11.15 4.11
C THR A 233 2.44 -12.05 3.83
N CYS A 234 2.54 -13.32 4.18
CA CYS A 234 1.47 -14.29 3.94
C CYS A 234 0.53 -14.45 5.14
N PHE A 235 -0.76 -14.63 4.85
CA PHE A 235 -1.80 -14.78 5.84
C PHE A 235 -2.92 -15.69 5.33
N ASP A 236 -3.84 -16.06 6.22
CA ASP A 236 -5.05 -16.80 5.87
C ASP A 236 -6.30 -16.05 6.35
N VAL A 237 -7.41 -16.29 5.66
CA VAL A 237 -8.76 -15.96 6.09
C VAL A 237 -9.59 -17.25 6.10
N MET A 238 -10.14 -17.60 7.26
CA MET A 238 -11.18 -18.61 7.37
C MET A 238 -12.51 -17.99 6.96
N VAL A 239 -13.11 -18.50 5.90
CA VAL A 239 -14.41 -18.06 5.40
C VAL A 239 -15.49 -18.99 5.94
N GLU A 240 -16.51 -18.40 6.57
CA GLU A 240 -17.64 -19.12 7.16
C GLU A 240 -18.99 -18.47 6.77
N GLY A 241 -20.06 -19.25 6.76
CA GLY A 241 -21.41 -18.78 6.46
C GLY A 241 -21.70 -18.55 4.97
N SER A 242 -20.85 -19.02 4.06
CA SER A 242 -21.10 -19.08 2.63
C SER A 242 -22.14 -20.13 2.26
N GLY A 243 -22.98 -19.83 1.27
CA GLY A 243 -23.81 -20.79 0.55
C GLY A 243 -23.22 -21.24 -0.79
N HIS A 244 -22.03 -20.76 -1.17
CA HIS A 244 -21.40 -21.06 -2.46
C HIS A 244 -20.58 -22.36 -2.42
N GLN A 245 -20.57 -23.08 -3.55
CA GLN A 245 -19.74 -24.25 -3.82
C GLN A 245 -19.20 -24.12 -5.25
N GLY A 246 -17.89 -23.93 -5.41
CA GLY A 246 -17.24 -23.67 -6.70
C GLY A 246 -16.21 -22.54 -6.66
N PRO A 247 -15.31 -22.47 -7.66
CA PRO A 247 -14.34 -21.39 -7.78
C PRO A 247 -15.01 -20.07 -8.21
N SER A 248 -14.65 -18.98 -7.53
CA SER A 248 -15.18 -17.63 -7.77
C SER A 248 -14.67 -17.04 -9.10
N ALA A 249 -15.54 -16.29 -9.80
CA ALA A 249 -15.22 -15.70 -11.11
C ALA A 249 -14.93 -14.19 -11.02
N GLY A 250 -13.67 -13.79 -11.26
CA GLY A 250 -13.28 -12.39 -11.34
C GLY A 250 -13.79 -11.68 -12.60
N SER A 251 -14.24 -10.43 -12.48
CA SER A 251 -14.71 -9.61 -13.61
C SER A 251 -14.19 -8.16 -13.52
N GLY A 252 -14.01 -7.51 -14.67
CA GLY A 252 -13.51 -6.14 -14.80
C GLY A 252 -14.16 -5.40 -15.99
N GLY A 253 -14.09 -4.06 -16.01
CA GLY A 253 -14.78 -3.21 -17.00
C GLY A 253 -14.11 -1.84 -17.24
N SER A 254 -14.45 -1.15 -18.34
CA SER A 254 -13.70 -0.01 -18.91
C SER A 254 -14.57 1.03 -19.67
N GLY A 255 -14.02 2.21 -19.97
CA GLY A 255 -14.62 3.41 -20.64
C GLY A 255 -14.17 4.73 -19.97
N GLY A 256 -14.23 5.94 -20.54
CA GLY A 256 -14.64 6.47 -21.87
C GLY A 256 -14.23 7.97 -22.00
N ASP A 257 -14.41 8.64 -23.16
CA ASP A 257 -13.66 9.88 -23.52
C ASP A 257 -14.49 11.18 -23.70
N GLY A 258 -13.86 12.37 -23.62
CA GLY A 258 -14.50 13.69 -23.74
C GLY A 258 -13.57 14.94 -23.78
N GLY A 259 -14.06 16.05 -24.34
CA GLY A 259 -13.24 17.22 -24.77
C GLY A 259 -12.70 18.19 -23.70
N ALA A 260 -11.96 19.21 -24.17
CA ALA A 260 -11.07 20.08 -23.37
C ALA A 260 -11.74 21.21 -22.58
N ALA A 261 -12.61 22.02 -23.22
CA ALA A 261 -13.09 23.29 -22.65
C ALA A 261 -13.99 23.09 -21.40
N ASP A 262 -14.80 22.03 -21.39
CA ASP A 262 -15.64 21.65 -20.25
C ASP A 262 -14.80 21.20 -19.04
N MET A 263 -13.60 20.70 -19.31
CA MET A 263 -12.77 20.07 -18.29
C MET A 263 -12.05 21.06 -17.38
N CYS A 264 -11.85 22.30 -17.85
CA CYS A 264 -11.16 23.38 -17.11
C CYS A 264 -12.12 24.34 -16.39
N SER A 265 -13.34 24.52 -16.90
CA SER A 265 -14.30 25.50 -16.37
C SER A 265 -15.12 24.97 -15.19
N SER A 266 -15.74 23.81 -15.34
CA SER A 266 -16.80 23.33 -14.44
C SER A 266 -16.55 21.96 -13.79
N THR A 267 -15.70 21.13 -14.39
CA THR A 267 -15.51 19.74 -13.93
C THR A 267 -14.82 19.68 -12.55
N PRO A 268 -15.41 18.98 -11.55
CA PRO A 268 -14.77 18.73 -10.26
C PRO A 268 -13.51 17.89 -10.39
N CYS A 269 -12.50 18.24 -9.60
CA CYS A 269 -11.16 17.74 -9.76
C CYS A 269 -10.52 17.36 -8.42
N ARG A 270 -9.82 16.21 -8.38
CA ARG A 270 -9.16 15.65 -7.20
C ARG A 270 -7.71 16.13 -7.16
N ARG A 271 -7.34 16.98 -6.18
CA ARG A 271 -5.96 17.45 -6.04
C ARG A 271 -5.04 16.26 -5.77
N GLY A 272 -4.00 16.10 -6.57
CA GLY A 272 -3.04 15.01 -6.44
C GLY A 272 -3.64 13.60 -6.60
N GLY A 273 -4.85 13.47 -7.16
CA GLY A 273 -5.59 12.21 -7.26
C GLY A 273 -6.47 11.86 -6.06
N MET A 274 -6.40 12.64 -4.97
CA MET A 274 -7.11 12.33 -3.72
C MET A 274 -8.61 12.65 -3.81
N SER A 275 -9.46 11.63 -3.65
CA SER A 275 -10.93 11.77 -3.62
C SER A 275 -11.44 12.68 -2.50
N SER A 276 -10.73 12.71 -1.36
CA SER A 276 -10.99 13.59 -0.21
C SER A 276 -10.60 15.07 -0.43
N ALA A 277 -9.84 15.39 -1.49
CA ALA A 277 -9.33 16.72 -1.78
C ALA A 277 -9.90 17.29 -3.09
N ALA A 278 -11.23 17.26 -3.21
CA ALA A 278 -11.94 17.81 -4.36
C ALA A 278 -11.86 19.35 -4.43
N CYS A 279 -11.81 19.89 -5.65
CA CYS A 279 -11.87 21.31 -5.98
C CYS A 279 -12.63 21.53 -7.30
N THR A 280 -12.96 22.78 -7.62
CA THR A 280 -13.58 23.17 -8.91
C THR A 280 -13.02 24.49 -9.44
N GLY A 281 -13.10 24.70 -10.77
CA GLY A 281 -12.74 25.95 -11.43
C GLY A 281 -11.32 26.46 -11.11
N GLY A 282 -11.16 27.78 -11.03
CA GLY A 282 -9.86 28.43 -10.73
C GLY A 282 -9.30 28.16 -9.32
N SER A 283 -10.00 27.42 -8.46
CA SER A 283 -9.42 26.97 -7.18
C SER A 283 -8.49 25.77 -7.34
N CYS A 284 -8.62 25.02 -8.45
CA CYS A 284 -7.81 23.83 -8.73
C CYS A 284 -6.44 24.17 -9.33
N PRO A 285 -5.44 23.29 -9.12
CA PRO A 285 -4.20 23.33 -9.88
C PRO A 285 -4.43 23.33 -11.41
N PRO A 286 -3.55 23.95 -12.20
CA PRO A 286 -3.81 24.27 -13.61
C PRO A 286 -3.76 23.06 -14.54
N CYS A 287 -3.03 22.00 -14.19
CA CYS A 287 -2.92 20.81 -15.01
C CYS A 287 -3.96 19.78 -14.61
N ARG A 288 -4.91 19.52 -15.51
CA ARG A 288 -6.00 18.58 -15.27
C ARG A 288 -5.90 17.35 -16.15
N TYR A 289 -6.25 16.20 -15.59
CA TYR A 289 -6.09 14.89 -16.22
C TYR A 289 -7.42 14.14 -16.16
N ARG A 290 -8.00 13.83 -17.34
CA ARG A 290 -9.25 13.08 -17.43
C ARG A 290 -9.04 11.63 -17.00
N LYS A 291 -9.96 11.09 -16.21
CA LYS A 291 -10.07 9.67 -15.86
C LYS A 291 -11.49 9.18 -16.12
N ALA A 292 -11.66 7.86 -16.09
CA ALA A 292 -12.97 7.21 -16.24
C ALA A 292 -14.00 7.63 -15.17
N ASP A 293 -13.54 8.03 -13.98
CA ASP A 293 -14.37 8.34 -12.81
C ASP A 293 -14.26 9.80 -12.32
N GLY A 294 -13.67 10.69 -13.12
CA GLY A 294 -13.50 12.10 -12.77
C GLY A 294 -12.28 12.76 -13.41
N VAL A 295 -11.73 13.77 -12.73
CA VAL A 295 -10.54 14.51 -13.15
C VAL A 295 -9.58 14.63 -11.97
N ASP A 296 -8.29 14.48 -12.21
CA ASP A 296 -7.23 14.78 -11.23
C ASP A 296 -6.49 16.06 -11.60
N CYS A 297 -5.93 16.77 -10.62
CA CYS A 297 -5.21 18.02 -10.85
C CYS A 297 -3.90 18.11 -10.06
N TYR A 298 -2.89 18.63 -10.74
CA TYR A 298 -1.54 18.77 -10.23
C TYR A 298 -0.99 20.17 -10.53
N GLU A 299 -0.12 20.66 -9.65
CA GLU A 299 0.62 21.89 -9.91
C GLU A 299 1.64 21.70 -11.04
N TYR A 300 2.10 22.81 -11.62
CA TYR A 300 3.20 22.76 -12.56
C TYR A 300 4.48 22.21 -11.95
N LYS A 301 5.23 21.47 -12.76
CA LYS A 301 6.63 21.12 -12.51
C LYS A 301 7.48 21.80 -13.57
N ASP A 302 8.48 22.57 -13.15
CA ASP A 302 9.39 23.30 -14.04
C ASP A 302 8.65 24.19 -15.07
N GLY A 303 7.55 24.82 -14.64
CA GLY A 303 6.73 25.72 -15.47
C GLY A 303 5.80 25.07 -16.49
N LYS A 304 5.63 23.74 -16.45
CA LYS A 304 4.78 22.96 -17.37
C LYS A 304 4.00 21.87 -16.63
N CYS A 305 3.03 21.28 -17.30
CA CYS A 305 2.33 20.13 -16.73
C CYS A 305 3.28 18.93 -16.53
N PRO A 306 3.22 18.26 -15.35
CA PRO A 306 4.21 17.25 -14.97
C PRO A 306 4.11 15.96 -15.79
N PHE A 307 2.94 15.67 -16.37
CA PHE A 307 2.64 14.49 -17.19
C PHE A 307 1.98 14.92 -18.50
N GLY A 308 2.16 14.13 -19.57
CA GLY A 308 1.53 14.38 -20.88
C GLY A 308 0.06 13.99 -20.95
N ASN A 309 -0.60 14.38 -22.04
CA ASN A 309 -2.06 14.37 -22.22
C ASN A 309 -2.82 15.24 -21.20
N ALA A 310 -2.13 16.16 -20.55
CA ALA A 310 -2.74 17.09 -19.59
C ALA A 310 -3.58 18.11 -20.34
N PHE A 311 -4.71 18.50 -19.78
CA PHE A 311 -5.39 19.72 -20.16
C PHE A 311 -4.80 20.83 -19.30
N ASP A 312 -3.95 21.66 -19.90
CA ASP A 312 -3.42 22.85 -19.28
C ASP A 312 -4.50 23.93 -19.32
N CYS A 313 -5.07 24.23 -18.15
CA CYS A 313 -6.19 25.16 -18.02
C CYS A 313 -5.77 26.64 -18.01
N LEU A 314 -4.47 26.96 -17.96
CA LEU A 314 -3.96 28.31 -18.15
C LEU A 314 -3.62 28.58 -19.62
N LEU A 315 -3.12 27.56 -20.33
CA LEU A 315 -2.86 27.60 -21.77
C LEU A 315 -4.08 27.21 -22.63
N ASN A 316 -5.18 26.76 -21.99
CA ASN A 316 -6.43 26.29 -22.59
C ASN A 316 -6.24 25.29 -23.74
N LYS A 317 -5.39 24.29 -23.54
CA LYS A 317 -5.07 23.26 -24.54
C LYS A 317 -4.66 21.94 -23.89
N GLN A 318 -4.69 20.86 -24.67
CA GLN A 318 -4.05 19.61 -24.28
C GLN A 318 -2.53 19.68 -24.58
N VAL A 319 -1.70 19.14 -23.70
CA VAL A 319 -0.21 19.12 -23.76
C VAL A 319 0.36 17.75 -23.43
#